data_AF-A0A940KDM7-F1
#
_entry.id   AF-A0A940KDM7-F1
#
_cell.length_a   1.000
_cell.length_b   1.000
_cell.length_c   1.000
_cell.angle_alpha   90.00
_cell.angle_beta   90.00
_cell.angle_gamma   90.00
#
_symmetry.space_group_name_H-M   'P 1'
#
loop_
_entity.id
_entity.type
_entity.pdbx_description
1 polymer ?
#
loop_
_entity_poly.entity_id
_entity_poly.type
_entity_poly.pdbx_seq_one_letter_code
_entity_poly.pdbx_strand_id
1 'polypeptide(L)'
;MSKFRQIDTAPYGREVEVRCGRKWFPAILVKDGSMTEDEAPCDQWQATTDSFPRNWSDGACWASNADGNMSDQPEEWRHLRARATGAA
;
A
#
# COMPACT_ATOMS: atom_id res chain seq x y z
N MET A 1 17.84 2.52 -11.28
CA MET A 1 17.15 1.87 -10.15
C MET A 1 16.20 2.89 -9.53
N SER A 2 14.91 2.58 -9.37
CA SER A 2 13.98 3.49 -8.68
C SER A 2 14.45 3.71 -7.25
N LYS A 3 14.62 4.97 -6.83
CA LYS A 3 15.00 5.33 -5.45
C LYS A 3 13.84 5.05 -4.50
N PHE A 4 14.14 4.42 -3.37
CA PHE A 4 13.20 4.24 -2.26
C PHE A 4 12.96 5.56 -1.54
N ARG A 5 11.77 5.71 -0.96
CA ARG A 5 11.30 6.91 -0.26
C ARG A 5 10.51 6.50 0.99
N GLN A 6 10.50 7.36 2.00
CA GLN A 6 9.74 7.15 3.24
C GLN A 6 8.24 7.04 2.95
N ILE A 7 7.53 6.12 3.61
CA ILE A 7 6.13 5.82 3.30
C ILE A 7 5.16 7.00 3.49
N ASP A 8 5.43 7.86 4.46
CA ASP A 8 4.67 9.09 4.75
C ASP A 8 4.76 10.15 3.63
N THR A 9 5.72 10.03 2.72
CA THR A 9 5.86 10.91 1.54
C THR A 9 5.14 10.37 0.29
N ALA A 10 4.41 9.27 0.42
CA ALA A 10 3.73 8.66 -0.72
C ALA A 10 2.63 9.56 -1.30
N PRO A 11 2.50 9.62 -2.64
CA PRO A 11 1.45 10.41 -3.27
C PRO A 11 0.10 9.72 -3.15
N TYR A 12 -0.93 10.50 -2.80
CA TYR A 12 -2.32 10.06 -2.92
C TYR A 12 -2.73 9.84 -4.37
N GLY A 13 -3.61 8.85 -4.59
CA GLY A 13 -4.26 8.60 -5.88
C GLY A 13 -3.32 8.21 -7.01
N ARG A 14 -2.08 7.82 -6.69
CA ARG A 14 -1.09 7.34 -7.67
C ARG A 14 -0.60 5.96 -7.30
N GLU A 15 -0.54 5.10 -8.29
CA GLU A 15 0.00 3.76 -8.13
C GLU A 15 1.52 3.82 -7.95
N VAL A 16 1.99 3.20 -6.88
CA VAL A 16 3.39 3.10 -6.50
C VAL A 16 3.70 1.67 -6.11
N GLU A 17 4.97 1.30 -6.07
CA GLU A 17 5.38 0.03 -5.49
C GLU A 17 5.73 0.25 -4.02
N VAL A 18 5.06 -0.46 -3.12
CA VAL A 18 5.29 -0.39 -1.68
C VAL A 18 6.04 -1.63 -1.19
N ARG A 19 6.83 -1.46 -0.13
CA ARG A 19 7.48 -2.56 0.59
C ARG A 19 6.72 -2.88 1.85
N CYS A 20 6.43 -4.15 2.06
CA CYS A 20 5.86 -4.66 3.29
C CYS A 20 6.67 -5.89 3.70
N GLY A 21 7.47 -5.77 4.76
CA GLY A 21 8.51 -6.74 5.11
C GLY A 21 9.49 -6.97 3.95
N ARG A 22 9.51 -8.20 3.43
CA ARG A 22 10.38 -8.63 2.31
C ARG A 22 9.73 -8.53 0.94
N LYS A 23 8.44 -8.20 0.86
CA LYS A 23 7.68 -8.22 -0.41
C LYS A 23 7.51 -6.80 -0.94
N TRP A 24 7.63 -6.65 -2.25
CA TRP A 24 7.29 -5.45 -3.00
C TRP A 24 6.08 -5.74 -3.88
N PHE A 25 5.13 -4.82 -3.92
CA PHE A 25 3.93 -4.95 -4.75
C PHE A 25 3.31 -3.58 -5.03
N PRO A 26 2.53 -3.43 -6.12
CA PRO A 26 1.86 -2.18 -6.46
C PRO A 26 0.64 -1.92 -5.55
N ALA A 27 0.50 -0.67 -5.12
CA ALA A 27 -0.61 -0.19 -4.31
C ALA A 27 -0.87 1.32 -4.55
N ILE A 28 -2.05 1.79 -4.14
CA ILE A 28 -2.45 3.20 -4.18
C ILE A 28 -2.83 3.66 -2.77
N LEU A 29 -2.30 4.79 -2.32
CA LEU A 29 -2.80 5.46 -1.12
C LEU A 29 -4.04 6.28 -1.47
N VAL A 30 -5.18 5.89 -0.92
CA VAL A 30 -6.48 6.53 -1.11
C VAL A 30 -6.80 7.36 0.12
N LYS A 31 -7.02 8.66 -0.09
CA LYS A 31 -7.42 9.57 0.98
C LYS A 31 -8.85 9.26 1.40
N ASP A 32 -9.12 9.22 2.71
CA ASP A 32 -10.45 8.93 3.27
C ASP A 32 -11.05 7.63 2.68
N GLY A 33 -10.18 6.66 2.33
CA GLY A 33 -10.57 5.43 1.64
C GLY A 33 -11.21 4.39 2.56
N SER A 34 -11.10 4.58 3.87
CA SER A 34 -11.69 3.69 4.88
C SER A 34 -12.18 4.48 6.10
N MET A 35 -12.75 3.78 7.08
CA MET A 35 -13.26 4.32 8.34
C MET A 35 -12.55 3.60 9.50
N THR A 36 -12.24 4.32 10.57
CA THR A 36 -11.78 3.74 11.84
C THR A 36 -12.95 3.09 12.59
N GLU A 37 -12.65 2.40 13.70
CA GLU A 37 -13.69 1.83 14.58
C GLU A 37 -14.66 2.88 15.14
N ASP A 38 -14.20 4.12 15.32
CA ASP A 38 -15.00 5.26 15.77
C ASP A 38 -15.75 5.97 14.63
N GLU A 39 -15.87 5.34 13.45
CA GLU A 39 -16.48 5.91 12.25
C GLU A 39 -15.83 7.21 11.74
N ALA A 40 -14.55 7.45 12.07
CA ALA A 40 -13.80 8.57 11.51
C ALA A 40 -13.17 8.15 10.17
N PRO A 41 -13.21 9.00 9.13
CA PRO A 41 -12.54 8.69 7.87
C PRO A 41 -11.03 8.62 8.05
N CYS A 42 -10.39 7.72 7.31
CA CYS A 42 -8.95 7.55 7.34
C CYS A 42 -8.39 7.12 5.97
N ASP A 43 -7.11 7.39 5.78
CA ASP A 43 -6.39 7.00 4.57
C ASP A 43 -6.17 5.49 4.52
N GLN A 44 -6.16 4.93 3.32
CA GLN A 44 -6.07 3.49 3.09
C GLN A 44 -5.13 3.15 1.93
N TRP A 45 -4.30 2.12 2.11
CA TRP A 45 -3.47 1.57 1.05
C TRP A 45 -4.14 0.42 0.30
N GLN A 46 -4.61 0.62 -0.92
CA GLN A 46 -5.27 -0.44 -1.67
C GLN A 46 -4.27 -1.15 -2.59
N ALA A 47 -4.13 -2.48 -2.45
CA ALA A 47 -3.32 -3.25 -3.38
C ALA A 47 -3.98 -3.28 -4.76
N THR A 48 -3.18 -3.11 -5.82
CA THR A 48 -3.66 -3.14 -7.21
C THR A 48 -3.28 -4.44 -7.93
N THR A 49 -2.88 -5.44 -7.16
CA THR A 49 -2.48 -6.77 -7.62
C THR A 49 -3.03 -7.82 -6.67
N ASP A 50 -3.15 -9.07 -7.13
CA ASP A 50 -3.45 -10.21 -6.27
C ASP A 50 -2.21 -10.73 -5.51
N SER A 51 -1.03 -10.16 -5.78
CA SER A 51 0.23 -10.58 -5.16
C SER A 51 0.64 -9.63 -4.02
N PHE A 52 -0.12 -9.60 -2.94
CA PHE A 52 0.23 -8.92 -1.67
C PHE A 52 0.63 -9.94 -0.57
N PRO A 53 1.20 -9.51 0.57
CA PRO A 53 1.43 -10.38 1.74
C PRO A 53 0.13 -10.94 2.32
N ARG A 54 0.16 -12.12 2.95
CA ARG A 54 -1.05 -12.77 3.47
C ARG A 54 -1.79 -11.95 4.53
N ASN A 55 -1.06 -11.15 5.31
CA ASN A 55 -1.61 -10.32 6.38
C ASN A 55 -1.80 -8.86 5.93
N TRP A 56 -1.76 -8.60 4.63
CA TRP A 56 -2.12 -7.30 4.08
C TRP A 56 -3.63 -7.14 4.14
N SER A 57 -4.10 -6.16 4.90
CA SER A 57 -5.52 -5.81 4.99
C SER A 57 -5.75 -4.41 4.43
N ASP A 58 -5.28 -4.22 3.19
CA ASP A 58 -5.37 -2.96 2.46
C ASP A 58 -4.85 -1.76 3.24
N GLY A 59 -3.83 -1.99 4.06
CA GLY A 59 -3.14 -0.99 4.89
C GLY A 59 -4.06 0.11 5.40
N ALA A 60 -5.30 -0.25 5.80
CA ALA A 60 -6.23 0.69 6.36
C ALA A 60 -5.61 1.21 7.66
N CYS A 61 -6.07 2.37 8.13
CA CYS A 61 -5.67 2.93 9.43
C CYS A 61 -6.04 2.03 10.64
N TRP A 62 -6.36 0.75 10.41
CA TRP A 62 -6.72 -0.21 11.42
C TRP A 62 -5.44 -0.75 12.07
N ALA A 63 -5.39 -0.70 13.40
CA ALA A 63 -4.34 -1.35 14.20
C ALA A 63 -4.34 -2.88 14.01
N SER A 64 -5.48 -3.46 13.62
CA SER A 64 -5.67 -4.89 13.36
C SER A 64 -6.70 -5.13 12.26
N ASN A 65 -6.61 -6.25 11.54
CA ASN A 65 -7.58 -6.65 10.53
C ASN A 65 -8.84 -7.30 11.15
N ALA A 66 -9.77 -7.76 10.29
CA ALA A 66 -11.01 -8.42 10.72
C ALA A 66 -10.80 -9.66 11.61
N ASP A 67 -9.61 -10.29 11.53
CA ASP A 67 -9.21 -11.43 12.36
C ASP A 67 -8.49 -11.00 13.66
N GLY A 68 -8.40 -9.70 13.95
CA GLY A 68 -7.69 -9.15 15.11
C GLY A 68 -6.16 -9.17 15.00
N ASN A 69 -5.60 -9.51 13.83
CA ASN A 69 -4.16 -9.52 13.61
C ASN A 69 -3.68 -8.14 13.15
N MET A 70 -2.52 -7.69 13.64
CA MET A 70 -1.91 -6.45 13.13
C MET A 70 -1.75 -6.54 11.61
N SER A 71 -2.34 -5.59 10.87
CA SER A 71 -2.15 -5.52 9.42
C SER A 71 -0.70 -5.19 9.15
N ASP A 72 -0.06 -5.92 8.23
CA ASP A 72 1.29 -5.55 7.81
C ASP A 72 1.21 -4.19 7.12
N GLN A 73 1.94 -3.20 7.67
CA GLN A 73 1.95 -1.84 7.14
C GLN A 73 3.07 -1.69 6.10
N PRO A 74 2.88 -0.85 5.07
CA PRO A 74 3.96 -0.55 4.15
C PRO A 74 5.04 0.31 4.85
N GLU A 75 6.30 -0.01 4.61
CA GLU A 75 7.46 0.64 5.25
C GLU A 75 8.08 1.72 4.36
N GLU A 76 8.07 1.50 3.05
CA GLU A 76 8.70 2.37 2.05
C GLU A 76 7.96 2.28 0.72
N TRP A 77 8.15 3.27 -0.15
CA TRP A 77 7.62 3.25 -1.51
C TRP A 77 8.66 3.65 -2.55
N ARG A 78 8.37 3.33 -3.81
CA ARG A 78 9.07 3.86 -4.98
C ARG A 78 8.13 3.98 -6.17
N HIS A 79 8.48 4.82 -7.13
CA HIS A 79 7.73 4.88 -8.38
C HIS A 79 7.76 3.50 -9.06
N LEU A 80 6.61 3.11 -9.59
CA LEU A 80 6.54 1.97 -10.49
C LEU A 80 7.59 2.15 -11.58
N ARG A 81 8.38 1.10 -11.79
CA ARG A 81 9.23 1.06 -12.96
C ARG A 81 8.28 1.10 -14.15
N ALA A 82 8.53 2.01 -15.09
CA ALA A 82 7.89 1.93 -16.38
C ALA A 82 8.04 0.49 -16.86
N ARG A 83 6.91 -0.20 -17.06
CA ARG A 83 6.90 -1.53 -17.67
C ARG A 83 7.71 -1.37 -18.94
N ALA A 84 8.87 -2.03 -19.03
CA ALA A 84 9.61 -2.06 -20.28
C ALA A 84 8.62 -2.55 -21.32
N THR A 85 8.18 -1.64 -22.19
CA THR A 85 7.23 -1.96 -23.24
C THR A 85 8.04 -2.80 -24.20
N GLY A 86 8.03 -4.11 -23.99
CA GLY A 86 8.56 -5.08 -24.93
C GLY A 86 7.66 -5.04 -26.15
N ALA A 87 7.89 -4.05 -27.00
CA ALA A 87 7.49 -4.10 -28.39
C ALA A 87 8.51 -5.00 -29.09
N ALA A 88 8.06 -6.21 -29.45
CA ALA A 88 8.53 -7.00 -30.58
C ALA A 88 7.45 -8.02 -30.91
#